data_AF-A0A1G9PRP9-F1
#
_entry.id   AF-A0A1G9PRP9-F1
#
_cell.length_a   1.000
_cell.length_b   1.000
_cell.length_c   1.000
_cell.angle_alpha   90.00
_cell.angle_beta   90.00
_cell.angle_gamma   90.00
#
_symmetry.space_group_name_H-M   'P 1'
#
loop_
_entity.id
_entity.type
_entity.pdbx_description
1 polymer ?
#
loop_
_entity_poly.entity_id
_entity_poly.type
_entity_poly.pdbx_seq_one_letter_code
_entity_poly.pdbx_strand_id
1 'polypeptide(L)' 'MKKHKINYRLQAFGTNRKSKIVARREISYEIKLATKLLLDELCFNWNKSRLEAQINNSIDASDREAFLSLSEQYQSYVKE' A
#
# COMPACT_ATOMS: atom_id res chain seq x y z
N MET A 1 -62.44 -10.54 24.10
CA MET A 1 -61.10 -10.74 23.49
C MET A 1 -60.08 -9.87 24.23
N LYS A 2 -59.22 -10.44 25.07
CA LYS A 2 -58.20 -9.67 25.80
C LYS A 2 -57.08 -9.26 24.84
N LYS A 3 -56.95 -7.95 24.57
CA LYS A 3 -55.85 -7.40 23.76
C LYS A 3 -54.54 -7.57 24.54
N HIS A 4 -53.64 -8.39 24.03
CA HIS A 4 -52.29 -8.54 24.59
C HIS A 4 -51.45 -7.36 24.14
N LYS A 5 -50.89 -6.61 25.09
CA LYS A 5 -50.00 -5.47 24.79
C LYS A 5 -48.56 -6.00 24.79
N ILE A 6 -47.94 -6.03 23.61
CA ILE A 6 -46.55 -6.47 23.44
C ILE A 6 -45.65 -5.27 23.77
N ASN A 7 -44.87 -5.39 24.83
CA ASN A 7 -43.88 -4.38 25.21
C ASN A 7 -42.49 -4.88 24.82
N TYR A 8 -41.83 -4.15 23.92
CA TYR A 8 -40.44 -4.41 23.56
C TYR A 8 -39.52 -3.65 24.52
N ARG A 9 -38.53 -4.33 25.07
CA ARG A 9 -37.46 -3.72 25.88
C ARG A 9 -36.14 -3.93 25.17
N LEU A 10 -35.39 -2.86 24.94
CA LEU A 10 -34.02 -2.94 24.49
C LEU A 10 -33.18 -3.57 25.61
N GLN A 11 -32.79 -4.82 25.43
CA GLN A 11 -31.85 -5.49 26.31
C GLN A 11 -30.44 -5.17 25.82
N ALA A 12 -29.75 -4.27 26.52
CA ALA A 12 -28.31 -4.14 26.32
C ALA A 12 -27.69 -5.48 26.70
N PHE A 13 -27.13 -6.19 25.72
CA PHE A 13 -26.33 -7.38 25.97
C PHE A 13 -25.24 -6.96 26.95
N GLY A 14 -25.33 -7.47 28.19
CA GLY A 14 -24.39 -7.14 29.24
C GLY A 14 -23.00 -7.37 28.67
N THR A 15 -22.22 -6.29 28.54
CA THR A 15 -20.80 -6.40 28.31
C THR A 15 -20.29 -7.26 29.45
N ASN A 16 -19.95 -8.51 29.12
CA ASN A 16 -19.30 -9.40 30.06
C ASN A 16 -18.07 -8.63 30.53
N ARG A 17 -18.07 -8.20 31.80
CA ARG A 17 -17.13 -7.22 32.40
C ARG A 17 -15.68 -7.74 32.50
N LYS A 18 -15.22 -8.55 31.53
CA LYS A 18 -13.92 -9.21 31.55
C LYS A 18 -13.10 -9.06 30.26
N SER A 19 -13.68 -8.62 29.14
CA SER A 19 -12.86 -8.21 27.99
C SER A 19 -12.82 -6.68 27.91
N LYS A 20 -11.86 -6.08 28.62
CA LYS A 20 -11.47 -4.70 28.31
C LYS A 20 -11.00 -4.69 26.85
N ILE A 21 -11.73 -4.00 25.98
CA ILE A 21 -11.25 -3.70 24.64
C ILE A 21 -10.09 -2.74 24.81
N VAL A 22 -8.86 -3.26 24.78
CA VAL A 22 -7.66 -2.43 24.76
C VAL A 22 -7.51 -1.93 23.34
N ALA A 23 -7.72 -0.62 23.13
CA ALA A 23 -7.42 0.01 21.86
C ALA A 23 -5.94 -0.27 21.52
N ARG A 24 -5.69 -0.94 20.39
CA ARG A 24 -4.34 -1.13 19.90
C ARG A 24 -3.77 0.26 19.60
N ARG A 25 -2.52 0.51 20.01
CA ARG A 25 -1.77 1.70 19.58
C ARG A 25 -1.47 1.54 18.09
N GLU A 26 -2.43 1.88 17.26
CA GLU A 26 -2.22 1.91 15.82
C GLU A 26 -1.38 3.13 15.48
N ILE A 27 -0.40 2.94 14.60
CA ILE A 27 0.33 4.05 13.98
C ILE A 27 -0.71 4.95 13.30
N SER A 28 -0.59 6.28 13.49
CA SER A 28 -1.47 7.25 12.82
C SER A 28 -1.52 6.93 11.33
N TYR A 29 -2.72 6.97 10.76
CA TYR A 29 -2.92 6.76 9.33
C TYR A 29 -2.00 7.65 8.49
N GLU A 30 -1.78 8.89 8.92
CA GLU A 30 -0.91 9.87 8.27
C GLU A 30 0.53 9.37 8.17
N ILE A 31 1.05 8.78 9.26
CA ILE A 31 2.41 8.24 9.29
C ILE A 31 2.51 7.04 8.34
N LYS A 32 1.51 6.14 8.34
CA LYS A 32 1.49 5.00 7.42
C LYS A 32 1.47 5.47 5.96
N LEU A 33 0.65 6.47 5.66
CA LEU A 33 0.50 7.04 4.32
C LEU A 33 1.80 7.73 3.88
N ALA A 34 2.37 8.61 4.70
CA ALA A 34 3.61 9.30 4.40
C ALA A 34 4.77 8.32 4.17
N THR A 35 4.89 7.28 5.01
CA THR A 35 5.92 6.25 4.86
C THR A 35 5.75 5.49 3.55
N LYS A 36 4.51 5.18 3.17
CA LYS A 36 4.21 4.49 1.91
C LYS A 36 4.59 5.34 0.70
N LEU A 37 4.17 6.61 0.67
CA LEU A 37 4.49 7.52 -0.43
C LEU A 37 6.01 7.72 -0.58
N LEU A 38 6.71 7.88 0.55
CA LEU A 38 8.16 8.00 0.57
C LEU A 38 8.83 6.74 0.01
N LEU A 39 8.38 5.56 0.44
CA LEU A 39 8.92 4.29 -0.05
C LEU A 39 8.65 4.11 -1.55
N ASP A 40 7.44 4.46 -2.01
CA ASP A 40 7.07 4.40 -3.42
C ASP A 40 7.98 5.30 -4.26
N GLU A 41 8.26 6.53 -3.80
CA GLU A 41 9.18 7.47 -4.46
C GLU A 41 10.62 6.96 -4.49
N LEU A 42 11.13 6.44 -3.37
CA LEU A 42 12.49 5.87 -3.31
C LEU A 42 12.64 4.67 -4.25
N CYS A 43 11.66 3.75 -4.24
CA CYS A 43 11.65 2.60 -5.13
C CYS A 43 11.61 3.02 -6.60
N PHE A 44 10.78 4.02 -6.93
CA PHE A 44 10.71 4.56 -8.29
C PHE A 44 12.07 5.11 -8.74
N ASN A 45 12.68 5.98 -7.94
CA ASN A 45 13.96 6.61 -8.26
C ASN A 45 15.11 5.58 -8.37
N TRP A 46 15.16 4.61 -7.46
CA TRP A 46 16.17 3.56 -7.49
C TRP A 46 16.03 2.65 -8.71
N ASN A 47 14.81 2.21 -9.02
CA ASN A 47 14.56 1.36 -10.19
C ASN A 47 14.91 2.09 -11.49
N LYS A 48 14.53 3.37 -11.61
CA LYS A 48 14.85 4.21 -12.75
C LYS A 48 16.36 4.31 -12.96
N SER A 49 17.10 4.71 -11.91
CA SER A 49 18.56 4.86 -11.97
C SER A 49 19.26 3.52 -12.26
N ARG A 50 18.76 2.41 -11.70
CA ARG A 50 19.28 1.08 -11.99
C ARG A 50 19.11 0.70 -13.46
N LEU A 51 17.94 0.97 -14.05
CA LEU A 51 17.69 0.69 -15.48
C LEU A 51 18.57 1.57 -16.37
N GLU A 52 18.73 2.86 -16.06
CA GLU A 52 19.64 3.75 -16.79
C GLU A 52 21.08 3.23 -16.77
N ALA A 53 21.57 2.79 -15.61
CA ALA A 53 22.90 2.21 -15.48
C ALA A 53 23.06 0.93 -16.31
N GLN A 54 22.04 0.06 -16.33
CA GLN A 54 22.05 -1.17 -17.12
C GLN A 54 22.02 -0.87 -18.63
N ILE A 55 21.24 0.12 -19.05
CA ILE A 55 21.20 0.59 -20.44
C ILE A 55 22.59 1.11 -20.85
N ASN A 56 23.21 1.97 -20.05
CA ASN A 56 24.55 2.47 -20.34
C ASN A 56 25.58 1.34 -20.46
N ASN A 57 25.56 0.38 -19.53
CA ASN A 57 26.42 -0.80 -19.61
C ASN A 57 26.18 -1.63 -20.87
N SER A 58 24.93 -1.76 -21.33
CA SER A 58 24.60 -2.48 -22.57
C SER A 58 25.12 -1.76 -23.82
N ILE A 59 25.15 -0.42 -23.81
CA ILE A 59 25.75 0.40 -24.87
C ILE A 59 27.26 0.16 -24.90
N ASP A 60 27.92 0.21 -23.74
CA ASP A 60 29.35 -0.03 -23.61
C ASP A 60 29.74 -1.44 -24.08
N ALA A 61 28.90 -2.45 -23.78
CA ALA A 61 29.08 -3.82 -24.22
C ALA A 61 28.66 -4.09 -25.68
N SER A 62 28.12 -3.09 -26.39
CA SER A 62 27.52 -3.24 -27.73
C SER A 62 26.45 -4.34 -27.82
N ASP A 63 25.75 -4.61 -26.73
CA ASP A 63 24.67 -5.60 -26.65
C ASP A 63 23.33 -4.96 -27.03
N ARG A 64 22.94 -5.16 -28.29
CA ARG A 64 21.73 -4.57 -28.86
C ARG A 64 20.44 -5.18 -28.30
N GLU A 65 20.43 -6.47 -27.97
CA GLU A 65 19.24 -7.14 -27.45
C GLU A 65 18.96 -6.71 -26.01
N ALA A 66 20.00 -6.66 -25.18
CA ALA A 66 19.91 -6.13 -23.83
C ALA A 66 19.45 -4.66 -23.85
N PHE A 67 20.02 -3.84 -24.72
CA PHE A 67 19.61 -2.43 -24.85
C PHE A 67 18.12 -2.28 -25.17
N LEU A 68 17.60 -3.03 -26.16
CA LEU A 68 16.19 -2.94 -26.57
C LEU A 68 15.24 -3.36 -25.44
N SER A 69 15.52 -4.49 -24.78
CA SER A 69 14.69 -5.00 -23.69
C SER A 69 14.69 -4.10 -22.45
N LEU A 70 15.83 -3.49 -22.12
CA LEU A 70 15.95 -2.55 -21.01
C LEU A 70 15.29 -1.20 -21.35
N SER A 71 15.37 -0.75 -22.60
CA SER A 71 14.72 0.47 -23.06
C SER A 71 13.19 0.38 -23.00
N GLU A 72 12.62 -0.78 -23.35
CA GLU A 72 11.18 -1.02 -23.23
C GLU A 72 10.71 -0.94 -21.76
N GLN A 73 11.47 -1.54 -20.84
CA GLN A 73 11.19 -1.47 -19.40
C GLN A 73 11.32 -0.03 -18.87
N TYR A 74 12.34 0.69 -19.31
CA TYR A 74 12.59 2.08 -18.91
C TYR A 74 11.49 3.04 -19.40
N GLN A 75 10.82 2.74 -20.52
CA GLN A 75 9.76 3.60 -21.07
C GLN A 75 8.60 3.81 -20.08
N SER A 76 8.34 2.85 -19.20
CA SER A 76 7.31 2.95 -18.14
C SER A 76 7.62 4.03 -17.09
N TYR A 77 8.89 4.44 -16.96
CA TYR A 77 9.35 5.46 -16.01
C TYR A 77 9.41 6.88 -16.62
N VAL A 78 9.16 7.01 -17.93
CA VAL A 78 9.26 8.27 -18.69
C VAL A 78 7.91 8.76 -19.19
N LYS A 79 6.92 7.88 -19.35
CA LYS A 79 5.58 8.28 -19.76
C LYS A 79 4.86 9.00 -18.61
N GLU A 80 4.84 10.33 -18.68
CA GLU A 80 3.86 11.21 -18.01
C GLU A 80 2.48 11.11 -18.66
#